data_AF-A0A7V2IMZ8-F1
#
_entry.id   AF-A0A7V2IMZ8-F1
#
_cell.length_a   1.000
_cell.length_b   1.000
_cell.length_c   1.000
_cell.angle_alpha   90.00
_cell.angle_beta   90.00
_cell.angle_gamma   90.00
#
_symmetry.space_group_name_H-M   'P 1'
#
loop_
_entity.id
_entity.type
_entity.pdbx_description
1 polymer ?
#
loop_
_entity_poly.entity_id
_entity_poly.type
_entity_poly.pdbx_seq_one_letter_code
_entity_poly.pdbx_strand_id
1 'polypeptide(L)'
;MNNMARRCGVFGLAIIAAGLVVIGAQPGEPKKVDPGPIGGPPSDAIVLFDGKDASAWRRGDGSPIQWKVADGAMQVNGTGNIFTRQEFGDCQLHVEWAAPAEVKGNG
;
A
#
# COMPACT_ATOMS: atom_id res chain seq x y z
N MET A 1 25.14 -57.86 -44.18
CA MET A 1 24.11 -58.77 -44.73
C MET A 1 22.74 -58.23 -44.38
N ASN A 2 22.09 -57.67 -45.40
CA ASN A 2 20.64 -57.62 -45.69
C ASN A 2 19.70 -56.94 -44.67
N ASN A 3 18.74 -56.10 -45.01
CA ASN A 3 18.34 -55.47 -46.27
C ASN A 3 17.14 -54.53 -45.97
N MET A 4 17.12 -53.39 -46.65
CA MET A 4 15.97 -52.85 -47.38
C MET A 4 14.71 -52.38 -46.61
N ALA A 5 14.55 -51.06 -46.61
CA ALA A 5 13.32 -50.32 -46.38
C ALA A 5 12.15 -50.76 -47.29
N ARG A 6 10.91 -50.74 -46.77
CA ARG A 6 9.66 -50.73 -47.55
C ARG A 6 8.56 -49.89 -46.87
N ARG A 7 8.42 -48.65 -47.39
CA ARG A 7 7.22 -47.93 -47.88
C ARG A 7 5.89 -47.84 -47.09
N CYS A 8 5.27 -46.67 -47.33
CA CYS A 8 3.84 -46.33 -47.44
C CYS A 8 3.09 -45.92 -46.16
N GLY A 9 2.58 -44.68 -46.18
CA GLY A 9 1.95 -44.01 -45.03
C GLY A 9 0.44 -43.89 -45.11
N VAL A 10 -0.15 -43.14 -44.17
CA VAL A 10 -1.50 -42.55 -44.25
C VAL A 10 -1.52 -41.27 -43.41
N PHE A 11 -2.21 -40.26 -43.94
CA PHE A 11 -2.52 -38.94 -43.40
C PHE A 11 -3.23 -39.00 -42.03
N GLY A 12 -2.75 -38.23 -41.06
CA GLY A 12 -3.45 -37.93 -39.81
C GLY A 12 -3.56 -36.43 -39.62
N LEU A 13 -4.76 -35.88 -39.83
CA LEU A 13 -5.11 -34.49 -39.57
C LEU A 13 -5.09 -34.24 -38.05
N ALA A 14 -4.02 -33.65 -37.52
CA ALA A 14 -3.99 -33.20 -36.14
C ALA A 14 -4.69 -31.84 -36.04
N ILE A 15 -5.94 -31.84 -35.56
CA ILE A 15 -6.67 -30.63 -35.18
C ILE A 15 -5.91 -30.00 -34.00
N ILE A 16 -5.24 -28.87 -34.25
CA ILE A 16 -4.70 -28.01 -33.18
C ILE A 16 -5.88 -27.29 -32.55
N ALA A 17 -6.43 -27.84 -31.48
CA ALA A 17 -7.32 -27.10 -30.62
C ALA A 17 -6.48 -26.01 -29.92
N ALA A 18 -6.61 -24.77 -30.38
CA ALA A 18 -6.14 -23.59 -29.68
C ALA A 18 -6.93 -23.44 -28.37
N GLY A 19 -6.53 -24.20 -27.35
CA GLY A 19 -6.94 -23.96 -25.98
C GLY A 19 -6.29 -22.68 -25.50
N LEU A 20 -7.08 -21.61 -25.43
CA LEU A 20 -6.75 -20.40 -24.67
C LEU A 20 -6.55 -20.82 -23.20
N VAL A 21 -5.30 -21.05 -22.81
CA VAL A 21 -4.95 -21.12 -21.39
C VAL A 21 -5.06 -19.70 -20.87
N VAL A 22 -6.17 -19.40 -20.20
CA VAL A 22 -6.23 -18.27 -19.27
C VAL A 22 -5.22 -18.62 -18.17
N ILE A 23 -4.02 -18.03 -18.24
CA ILE A 23 -3.05 -18.07 -17.15
C ILE A 23 -3.67 -17.23 -16.03
N GLY A 24 -4.51 -17.88 -15.22
CA GLY A 24 -4.99 -17.30 -13.97
C GLY A 24 -3.77 -17.03 -13.11
N ALA A 25 -3.50 -15.75 -12.84
CA ALA A 25 -2.55 -15.33 -11.83
C ALA A 25 -2.88 -16.10 -10.55
N GLN A 26 -2.02 -17.06 -10.17
CA GLN A 26 -2.11 -17.70 -8.87
C GLN A 26 -2.01 -16.58 -7.84
N PRO A 27 -2.98 -16.39 -6.92
CA PRO A 27 -2.83 -15.42 -5.86
C PRO A 27 -1.58 -15.78 -5.08
N GLY A 28 -0.52 -15.00 -5.26
CA GLY A 28 0.73 -15.22 -4.55
C GLY A 28 0.48 -15.15 -3.05
N GLU A 29 1.22 -15.95 -2.28
CA GLU A 29 1.20 -15.86 -0.83
C GLU A 29 1.42 -14.38 -0.41
N PRO A 30 0.63 -13.84 0.54
CA PRO A 30 0.84 -12.49 1.04
C PRO A 30 2.29 -12.34 1.51
N LYS A 31 2.92 -11.23 1.15
CA LYS A 31 4.27 -10.94 1.66
C LYS A 31 4.19 -10.92 3.18
N LYS A 32 5.10 -11.66 3.83
CA LYS A 32 5.23 -11.60 5.28
C LYS A 32 5.64 -10.18 5.68
N VAL A 33 4.81 -9.52 6.47
CA VAL A 33 5.08 -8.19 7.03
C VAL A 33 5.63 -8.34 8.44
N ASP A 34 6.75 -7.69 8.74
CA ASP A 34 7.24 -7.53 10.11
C ASP A 34 6.41 -6.43 10.81
N PRO A 35 5.74 -6.73 11.94
CA PRO A 35 4.97 -5.75 12.70
C PRO A 35 5.78 -4.57 13.25
N GLY A 36 7.12 -4.68 13.28
CA GLY A 36 7.99 -3.66 13.82
C GLY A 36 8.12 -3.72 15.36
N PRO A 37 8.85 -2.76 15.96
CA PRO A 37 9.04 -2.72 17.41
C PRO A 37 7.75 -2.29 18.13
N ILE A 38 7.71 -2.47 19.46
CA ILE A 38 6.58 -2.01 20.29
C ILE A 38 6.41 -0.49 20.12
N GLY A 39 5.20 -0.06 19.71
CA GLY A 39 4.88 1.33 19.45
C GLY A 39 5.43 1.88 18.13
N GLY A 40 6.07 1.03 17.31
CA GLY A 40 6.58 1.40 15.99
C GLY A 40 5.64 0.96 14.86
N PRO A 41 5.85 1.51 13.66
CA PRO A 41 5.12 1.10 12.47
C PRO A 41 5.60 -0.27 11.96
N PRO A 42 4.75 -1.02 11.23
CA PRO A 42 5.19 -2.21 10.51
C PRO A 42 6.16 -1.84 9.39
N SER A 43 6.96 -2.83 8.98
CA SER A 43 8.04 -2.67 8.00
C SER A 43 7.63 -2.13 6.63
N ASP A 44 6.37 -2.28 6.23
CA ASP A 44 5.83 -1.83 4.95
C ASP A 44 5.01 -0.53 5.03
N ALA A 45 4.87 0.06 6.23
CA ALA A 45 4.11 1.29 6.41
C ALA A 45 4.85 2.54 5.93
N ILE A 46 4.07 3.47 5.37
CA ILE A 46 4.51 4.85 5.14
C ILE A 46 4.31 5.62 6.44
N VAL A 47 5.40 6.11 7.03
CA VAL A 47 5.35 6.91 8.26
C VAL A 47 4.91 8.33 7.92
N LEU A 48 3.67 8.68 8.28
CA LEU A 48 3.13 10.03 8.04
C LEU A 48 3.59 11.06 9.08
N PHE A 49 4.04 10.62 10.26
CA PHE A 49 4.56 11.49 11.31
C PHE A 49 5.43 10.68 12.28
N ASP A 50 6.66 11.15 12.52
CA ASP A 50 7.65 10.47 13.37
C ASP A 50 8.02 11.30 14.62
N GLY A 51 7.26 12.36 14.90
CA GLY A 51 7.52 13.28 16.00
C GLY A 51 8.42 14.47 15.65
N LYS A 52 9.04 14.53 14.46
CA LYS A 52 10.00 15.59 14.12
C LYS A 52 9.40 16.71 13.28
N ASP A 53 8.70 16.37 12.21
CA ASP A 53 8.15 17.35 11.28
C ASP A 53 6.86 16.87 10.62
N ALA A 54 6.15 17.81 10.00
CA ALA A 54 4.90 17.57 9.30
C ALA A 54 5.05 17.62 7.77
N SER A 55 6.22 17.24 7.24
CA SER A 55 6.52 17.32 5.81
C SER A 55 5.59 16.48 4.95
N ALA A 56 5.06 15.36 5.47
CA ALA A 56 4.07 14.53 4.79
C ALA A 56 2.67 15.18 4.68
N TRP A 57 2.48 16.36 5.27
CA TRP A 57 1.18 17.04 5.36
C TRP A 57 1.18 18.38 4.63
N ARG A 58 -0.02 18.80 4.22
CA ARG A 58 -0.31 20.07 3.54
C ARG A 58 -1.68 20.61 3.95
N ARG A 59 -1.91 21.88 3.67
CA ARG A 59 -3.25 22.49 3.70
C ARG A 59 -4.01 22.14 2.42
N GLY A 60 -5.31 22.43 2.39
CA GLY A 60 -6.17 22.16 1.24
C GLY A 60 -5.68 22.85 -0.04
N ASP A 61 -5.10 24.06 0.09
CA ASP A 61 -4.50 24.86 -0.98
C ASP A 61 -3.09 24.41 -1.41
N GLY A 62 -2.54 23.36 -0.78
CA GLY A 62 -1.20 22.85 -1.06
C GLY A 62 -0.07 23.49 -0.26
N SER A 63 -0.33 24.58 0.47
CA SER A 63 0.66 25.26 1.30
C SER A 63 1.06 24.41 2.53
N PRO A 64 2.21 24.69 3.18
CA PRO A 64 2.61 24.02 4.42
C PRO A 64 1.56 24.16 5.52
N ILE A 65 1.44 23.13 6.37
CA ILE A 65 0.56 23.21 7.53
C ILE A 65 1.09 24.20 8.57
N GLN A 66 0.20 24.68 9.43
CA GLN A 66 0.54 25.62 10.48
C GLN A 66 0.31 25.06 11.89
N TRP A 67 -0.05 23.77 12.01
CA TRP A 67 -0.11 23.10 13.31
C TRP A 67 1.28 23.10 13.94
N LYS A 68 1.31 23.23 15.27
CA LYS A 68 2.57 23.25 16.02
C LYS A 68 3.09 21.82 16.17
N VAL A 69 4.36 21.59 15.90
CA VAL A 69 5.05 20.35 16.29
C VAL A 69 5.77 20.62 17.61
N ALA A 70 5.38 19.90 18.67
CA ALA A 70 5.98 20.02 19.99
C ALA A 70 5.80 18.71 20.76
N ASP A 71 6.80 18.37 21.58
CA ASP A 71 6.78 17.19 22.46
C ASP A 71 6.53 15.88 21.70
N GLY A 72 7.03 15.79 20.46
CA GLY A 72 6.82 14.62 19.59
C GLY A 72 5.41 14.49 19.01
N ALA A 73 4.56 15.52 19.10
CA ALA A 73 3.19 15.52 18.62
C ALA A 73 2.87 16.73 17.73
N MET A 74 1.90 16.58 16.82
CA MET A 74 1.27 17.71 16.13
C MET A 74 0.09 18.22 16.96
N GLN A 75 0.03 19.54 17.19
CA GLN A 75 -1.00 20.18 18.02
C GLN A 75 -1.87 21.10 17.16
N VAL A 76 -3.19 20.85 17.22
CA VAL A 76 -4.21 21.68 16.57
C VAL A 76 -4.23 23.07 17.22
N ASN A 77 -4.19 24.12 16.41
CA ASN A 77 -4.12 25.51 16.86
C ASN A 77 -5.11 26.44 16.14
N GLY A 78 -6.17 25.89 15.55
CA GLY A 78 -7.22 26.68 14.89
C GLY A 78 -6.88 27.16 13.47
N THR A 79 -5.77 26.73 12.87
CA THR A 79 -5.38 27.12 11.50
C THR A 79 -6.05 26.31 10.38
N GLY A 80 -7.10 25.55 10.74
CA GLY A 80 -7.85 24.68 9.84
C GLY A 80 -7.31 23.26 9.68
N ASN A 81 -7.93 22.53 8.75
CA ASN A 81 -7.66 21.11 8.47
C ASN A 81 -6.35 20.91 7.70
N ILE A 82 -5.80 19.70 7.84
CA ILE A 82 -4.61 19.25 7.13
C ILE A 82 -4.92 17.96 6.36
N PHE A 83 -4.13 17.72 5.32
CA PHE A 83 -4.26 16.59 4.41
C PHE A 83 -2.89 15.99 4.18
N THR A 84 -2.82 14.68 3.96
CA THR A 84 -1.59 14.06 3.47
C THR A 84 -1.22 14.64 2.10
N ARG A 85 0.08 14.73 1.81
CA ARG A 85 0.56 15.10 0.47
C ARG A 85 0.27 14.00 -0.54
N GLN A 86 0.48 12.75 -0.13
CA GLN A 86 0.13 11.57 -0.91
C GLN A 86 -1.36 11.28 -0.75
N GLU A 87 -2.00 10.86 -1.83
CA GLU A 87 -3.36 10.36 -1.84
C GLU A 87 -3.36 8.83 -1.69
N PHE A 88 -4.34 8.30 -0.98
CA PHE A 88 -4.47 6.88 -0.68
C PHE A 88 -5.84 6.37 -1.13
N GLY A 89 -5.88 5.16 -1.67
CA GLY A 89 -7.11 4.40 -1.85
C GLY A 89 -7.37 3.53 -0.62
N ASP A 90 -7.53 2.22 -0.83
CA ASP A 90 -7.62 1.25 0.26
C ASP A 90 -6.35 1.29 1.11
N CYS A 91 -6.52 1.48 2.41
CA CYS A 91 -5.40 1.59 3.33
C CYS A 91 -5.71 1.06 4.71
N GLN A 92 -4.65 0.68 5.42
CA GLN A 92 -4.65 0.53 6.87
C GLN A 92 -3.99 1.77 7.46
N LEU A 93 -4.70 2.47 8.35
CA LEU A 93 -4.23 3.69 8.99
C LEU A 93 -4.17 3.51 10.51
N HIS A 94 -3.00 3.75 11.08
CA HIS A 94 -2.80 3.86 12.54
C HIS A 94 -2.62 5.32 12.91
N VAL A 95 -3.42 5.82 13.87
CA VAL A 95 -3.31 7.19 14.40
C VAL A 95 -3.52 7.14 15.91
N GLU A 96 -2.62 7.79 16.63
CA GLU A 96 -2.77 8.07 18.05
C GLU A 96 -3.10 9.55 18.25
N TRP A 97 -4.01 9.82 19.18
CA TRP A 97 -4.45 11.18 19.48
C TRP A 97 -4.79 11.31 20.97
N ALA A 98 -4.68 12.54 21.47
CA ALA A 98 -5.04 12.88 22.84
C ALA A 98 -5.86 14.17 22.85
N ALA A 99 -6.87 14.22 23.72
CA ALA A 99 -7.57 15.46 24.04
C ALA A 99 -6.75 16.28 25.07
N PRO A 100 -6.92 17.61 25.13
CA PRO A 100 -6.35 18.41 26.20
C PRO A 100 -6.92 17.99 27.56
N ALA A 101 -6.11 18.12 28.62
CA ALA A 101 -6.52 17.77 29.99
C ALA A 101 -7.70 18.62 30.50
N GLU A 102 -7.75 19.89 30.10
CA GLU A 102 -8.88 20.78 30.34
C GLU A 102 -9.74 20.88 29.09
N VAL A 103 -11.00 20.47 29.20
CA VAL A 103 -11.99 20.65 28.13
C VAL A 103 -12.63 22.03 28.29
N LYS A 104 -12.42 22.92 27.31
CA LYS A 104 -13.07 24.23 27.23
C LYS A 104 -13.90 24.28 25.95
N GLY A 105 -15.22 24.42 26.08
CA GLY A 105 -16.17 24.52 24.97
C GLY A 105 -17.56 24.97 25.44
N ASN A 106 -18.30 25.68 24.58
CA ASN A 106 -19.61 26.24 24.92
C ASN A 106 -20.81 25.41 24.41
N GLY A 107 -20.56 24.23 23.82
CA GLY A 107 -21.59 23.45 23.14
C GLY A 107 -21.91 23.97 21.75
#